data_AF-A0A7C1MML3-F1
#
_entry.id   AF-A0A7C1MML3-F1
#
_cell.length_a   1.000
_cell.length_b   1.000
_cell.length_c   1.000
_cell.angle_alpha   90.00
_cell.angle_beta   90.00
_cell.angle_gamma   90.00
#
_symmetry.space_group_name_H-M   'P 1'
#
loop_
_entity.id
_entity.type
_entity.pdbx_description
1 polymer ?
#
loop_
_entity_poly.entity_id
_entity_poly.type
_entity_poly.pdbx_seq_one_letter_code
_entity_poly.pdbx_strand_id
1 'polypeptide(L)' 'MIKFEEFLQDRHGAQYIGTDDMMPDDFNDWLEDLSIDEWINYGNMFANLQESEGLKKRIAELEQEQEREIRKEALKNES' A
#
# COMPACT_ATOMS: atom_id res chain seq x y z
N MET A 1 5.59 4.82 -3.67
CA MET A 1 5.59 3.37 -3.38
C MET A 1 6.18 3.24 -1.99
N ILE A 2 5.41 2.76 -1.01
CA ILE A 2 5.93 2.60 0.35
C ILE A 2 6.99 1.51 0.33
N LYS A 3 8.04 1.63 1.13
CA LYS A 3 9.06 0.58 1.25
C LYS A 3 8.57 -0.55 2.16
N PHE A 4 9.15 -1.74 2.02
CA PHE A 4 8.79 -2.87 2.88
C PHE A 4 9.14 -2.61 4.34
N GLU A 5 10.27 -1.95 4.62
CA GLU A 5 10.67 -1.54 5.97
C GLU A 5 9.67 -0.58 6.61
N GLU A 6 9.22 0.44 5.87
CA GLU A 6 8.18 1.38 6.34
C GLU A 6 6.86 0.64 6.63
N PHE A 7 6.48 -0.31 5.79
CA PHE A 7 5.32 -1.18 6.03
C PHE A 7 5.46 -2.00 7.33
N LEU A 8 6.64 -2.55 7.60
CA LEU A 8 6.91 -3.32 8.81
C LEU A 8 6.87 -2.43 10.05
N GLN A 9 7.42 -1.22 9.97
CA GLN A 9 7.34 -0.21 11.05
C GLN A 9 5.89 0.16 11.35
N ASP A 10 5.06 0.36 10.33
CA ASP A 10 3.63 0.61 10.50
C ASP A 10 2.91 -0.58 11.16
N ARG A 11 3.28 -1.82 10.83
CA ARG A 11 2.70 -3.03 11.44
C ARG A 11 3.11 -3.17 12.90
N HIS A 12 4.38 -2.97 13.20
CA HIS A 12 4.89 -2.97 14.56
C HIS A 12 4.20 -1.87 15.39
N GLY A 13 4.18 -0.63 14.88
CA GLY A 13 3.56 0.51 15.54
C GLY A 13 2.05 0.34 15.77
N ALA A 14 1.34 -0.35 14.87
CA ALA A 14 -0.08 -0.65 15.05
C ALA A 14 -0.36 -1.66 16.19
N GLN A 15 0.63 -2.45 16.59
CA GLN A 15 0.54 -3.44 17.66
C GLN A 15 1.24 -3.00 18.95
N TYR A 16 2.05 -1.93 18.90
CA TYR A 16 2.84 -1.44 20.01
C TYR A 16 1.97 -0.81 21.12
N ILE A 17 2.12 -1.30 22.35
CA ILE A 17 1.48 -0.78 23.58
C ILE A 17 2.59 -0.28 24.53
N GLY A 18 3.38 0.69 24.07
CA GLY A 18 4.44 1.32 24.86
C GLY A 18 4.57 2.82 24.59
N THR A 19 5.56 3.48 25.20
CA THR A 19 5.88 4.90 24.94
C THR A 19 6.85 5.05 23.77
N ASP A 20 6.72 6.10 22.97
CA ASP A 20 7.48 6.32 21.72
C ASP A 20 9.01 6.26 21.88
N ASP A 21 9.54 6.54 23.08
CA ASP A 21 10.98 6.62 23.35
C ASP A 21 11.73 5.27 23.29
N MET A 22 11.04 4.12 23.38
CA MET A 22 11.66 2.77 23.29
C MET A 22 11.47 2.10 21.92
N MET A 23 10.77 2.76 21.00
CA MET A 23 10.27 2.19 19.75
C MET A 23 11.35 1.77 18.73
N PRO A 24 12.52 2.44 18.59
CA PRO A 24 13.53 2.02 17.61
C PRO A 24 14.27 0.73 17.98
N ASP A 25 14.59 0.54 19.24
CA ASP A 25 15.27 -0.68 19.72
C ASP A 25 14.28 -1.86 19.73
N ASP A 26 13.04 -1.61 20.16
CA ASP A 26 11.94 -2.58 20.17
C ASP A 26 11.58 -3.08 18.76
N PHE A 27 11.70 -2.23 17.74
CA PHE A 27 11.49 -2.67 16.35
C PHE A 27 12.52 -3.70 15.88
N ASN A 28 13.81 -3.50 16.21
CA ASN A 28 14.85 -4.45 15.80
C ASN A 28 14.70 -5.79 16.53
N ASP A 29 14.40 -5.75 17.83
CA ASP A 29 14.12 -6.95 18.63
C ASP A 29 12.91 -7.70 18.06
N TRP A 30 11.84 -6.98 17.71
CA TRP A 30 10.68 -7.56 17.05
C TRP A 30 11.02 -8.25 15.72
N LEU A 31 11.88 -7.66 14.89
CA LEU A 31 12.33 -8.28 13.64
C LEU A 31 13.12 -9.58 13.86
N GLU A 32 13.94 -9.63 14.92
CA GLU A 32 14.72 -10.82 15.28
C GLU A 32 13.81 -11.95 15.80
N ASP A 33 12.70 -11.59 16.45
CA ASP A 33 11.73 -12.53 17.02
C ASP A 33 10.74 -13.10 15.98
N LEU A 34 10.65 -12.50 14.79
CA LEU A 34 9.76 -12.99 13.73
C LEU A 34 10.17 -14.39 13.24
N SER A 35 9.22 -15.32 13.29
CA SER A 35 9.36 -16.61 12.65
C SER A 35 9.39 -16.50 11.11
N ILE A 36 9.91 -17.53 10.45
CA ILE A 36 9.94 -17.60 8.98
C ILE A 36 8.53 -17.45 8.39
N ASP A 37 7.53 -18.05 9.01
CA ASP A 37 6.14 -17.98 8.55
C ASP A 37 5.58 -16.55 8.68
N GLU A 38 5.92 -15.84 9.75
CA GLU A 38 5.54 -14.43 9.91
C GLU A 38 6.21 -13.53 8.87
N TRP A 39 7.49 -13.75 8.59
CA TRP A 39 8.20 -13.07 7.50
C TRP A 39 7.51 -13.26 6.15
N ILE A 40 7.13 -14.51 5.82
CA ILE A 40 6.41 -14.83 4.60
C ILE A 40 5.04 -14.13 4.57
N ASN A 41 4.31 -14.15 5.69
CA ASN A 41 3.01 -13.51 5.80
C ASN A 41 3.09 -11.98 5.58
N TYR A 42 4.03 -11.30 6.22
CA TYR A 42 4.24 -9.87 6.01
C TYR A 42 4.66 -9.55 4.57
N GLY A 43 5.51 -10.38 3.96
CA GLY A 43 5.86 -10.26 2.55
C GLY A 43 4.64 -10.35 1.63
N ASN A 44 3.78 -11.34 1.85
CA ASN A 44 2.53 -11.50 1.08
C ASN A 44 1.57 -10.32 1.29
N MET A 45 1.42 -9.84 2.53
CA MET A 45 0.59 -8.67 2.82
C MET A 45 1.10 -7.42 2.10
N PHE A 46 2.42 -7.21 2.08
CA PHE A 46 3.04 -6.09 1.38
C PHE A 46 2.85 -6.19 -0.14
N ALA A 47 3.05 -7.38 -0.73
CA ALA A 47 2.81 -7.60 -2.15
C ALA A 47 1.36 -7.28 -2.55
N ASN A 48 0.39 -7.77 -1.79
CA ASN A 48 -1.04 -7.49 -2.02
C ASN A 48 -1.36 -6.00 -1.90
N LEU A 49 -0.73 -5.29 -0.96
CA LEU A 49 -0.90 -3.84 -0.83
C LEU A 49 -0.40 -3.11 -2.08
N GLN A 50 0.80 -3.46 -2.57
CA GLN A 50 1.37 -2.85 -3.78
C GLN A 50 0.50 -3.13 -5.01
N GLU A 51 0.00 -4.36 -5.15
CA GLU A 51 -0.90 -4.74 -6.23
C GLU A 51 -2.20 -3.94 -6.18
N SER A 52 -2.85 -3.86 -5.01
CA SER A 52 -4.08 -3.08 -4.81
C SER A 52 -3.89 -1.60 -5.19
N GLU A 53 -2.80 -0.96 -4.75
CA GLU A 53 -2.54 0.44 -5.09
C GLU A 53 -2.27 0.63 -6.59
N GLY A 54 -1.57 -0.32 -7.22
CA GLY A 54 -1.38 -0.35 -8.67
C GLY A 54 -2.71 -0.46 -9.43
N LEU A 55 -3.59 -1.35 -8.99
CA LEU A 55 -4.91 -1.56 -9.58
C LEU A 55 -5.80 -0.32 -9.42
N LYS A 56 -5.83 0.31 -8.25
CA LYS A 56 -6.59 1.55 -8.02
C LYS A 56 -6.14 2.66 -8.97
N LYS A 57 -4.82 2.84 -9.12
CA LYS A 57 -4.29 3.82 -10.07
C LYS A 57 -4.73 3.51 -11.50
N ARG A 58 -4.67 2.23 -11.91
CA ARG A 58 -5.08 1.82 -13.24
C ARG A 58 -6.57 2.04 -13.49
N ILE A 59 -7.42 1.78 -12.50
CA ILE A 59 -8.86 2.06 -12.57
C ILE A 59 -9.10 3.55 -12.79
N ALA A 60 -8.47 4.42 -11.99
CA ALA A 60 -8.61 5.86 -12.12
C ALA A 60 -8.17 6.39 -13.51
N GLU A 61 -7.09 5.83 -14.07
CA GLU A 61 -6.66 6.15 -15.43
C GLU A 61 -7.71 5.77 -16.49
N LEU A 62 -8.33 4.59 -16.34
CA LEU A 62 -9.35 4.11 -17.26
C LEU A 62 -10.64 4.93 -17.17
N GLU A 63 -11.06 5.31 -15.96
CA GLU A 63 -12.22 6.19 -15.74
C GLU A 63 -12.01 7.55 -16.43
N GLN A 64 -10.83 8.16 -16.26
CA GLN A 64 -10.50 9.43 -16.90
C GLN A 64 -10.44 9.34 -18.43
N GLU A 65 -10.00 8.21 -18.99
CA GLU A 65 -9.99 8.00 -20.44
C GLU A 65 -11.41 7.82 -20.97
N GLN A 66 -12.25 7.06 -20.26
CA GLN A 66 -13.66 6.89 -20.61
C GLN A 66 -14.41 8.22 -20.61
N GLU A 67 -14.23 9.05 -19.60
CA GLU A 67 -14.83 10.40 -19.53
C GLU A 67 -14.38 11.30 -20.70
N ARG A 68 -13.10 11.22 -21.06
CA ARG A 68 -12.55 11.96 -22.21
C ARG A 68 -13.20 11.55 -23.52
N GLU A 69 -13.38 10.25 -23.74
CA GLU A 69 -14.02 9.75 -24.96
C GLU A 69 -15.50 10.14 -25.02
N ILE A 70 -16.25 9.99 -23.92
CA ILE A 70 -17.65 10.43 -23.83
C ILE A 70 -17.78 11.92 -24.18
N ARG A 71 -16.88 12.76 -23.65
CA ARG A 71 -16.88 14.20 -23.93
C ARG A 71 -16.56 14.52 -25.39
N LYS A 72 -15.61 13.80 -26.01
CA LYS A 72 -15.31 13.96 -27.44
C LYS A 72 -16.49 13.58 -28.33
N GLU A 73 -17.20 12.51 -27.98
CA GLU A 73 -18.40 12.10 -28.73
C GLU A 73 -19.54 13.11 -28.59
N ALA A 74 -19.78 13.64 -27.39
CA ALA A 74 -20.79 14.68 -27.17
C ALA A 74 -20.54 15.92 -28.05
N LEU A 75 -19.29 16.41 -28.08
CA LEU A 75 -18.91 17.57 -28.90
C LEU A 75 -19.06 17.32 -30.42
N LYS A 76 -18.85 16.09 -30.88
CA LYS A 76 -19.05 15.72 -32.30
C LYS A 76 -20.52 15.70 -32.70
N ASN A 77 -21.41 15.36 -31.78
CA ASN A 77 -22.85 15.29 -32.04
C ASN A 77 -23.54 16.66 -31.96
N GLU A 78 -22.85 17.68 -31.42
CA GLU A 78 -23.34 19.07 -31.31
C GLU A 78 -22.83 19.99 -32.44
N SER A 79 -21.93 19.49 -33.31
CA SER A 79 -21.37 20.20 -34.47
C SER A 79 -22.02 19.76 -35.78
#